data_AF-A0AAU1RLP8-F1
#
_entry.id   AF-A0AAU1RLP8-F1
#
_cell.length_a   1.000
_cell.length_b   1.000
_cell.length_c   1.000
_cell.angle_alpha   90.00
_cell.angle_beta   90.00
_cell.angle_gamma   90.00
#
_symmetry.space_group_name_H-M   'P 1'
#
loop_
_entity.id
_entity.type
_entity.pdbx_description
1 polymer ?
#
loop_
_entity_poly.entity_id
_entity_poly.type
_entity_poly.pdbx_seq_one_letter_code
_entity_poly.pdbx_strand_id
1 'polypeptide(L)'
;MEPTSRTEPLIMGGSFPRVDGAVHPHHPRSYEIGDPAEAAEVRALQPPHREEGADEFECMCWEDSGRVVVTPEWIRLLDPLSPDGIPARHRARWAAAAPAGLRAYAEALAAGEEEPDLPRGVPLGVVFSWMGAVRKEPRDAAWLLAERGPQRLLAGAATDELAWAVRETDRAGLEGAVRFFVSEEFTTRHPKRRRVGDTSRDLLLRHARSHRPQDLPVLERRLLRAPEDRVRRS
;
A
#
# COMPACT_ATOMS: atom_id res chain seq x y z
N MET A 1 -10.15 -31.47 -22.46
CA MET A 1 -9.78 -31.43 -21.03
C MET A 1 -8.86 -30.23 -20.90
N GLU A 2 -9.41 -29.06 -20.57
CA GLU A 2 -8.60 -27.84 -20.40
C GLU A 2 -7.87 -27.91 -19.06
N PRO A 3 -6.56 -27.61 -19.00
CA PRO A 3 -5.86 -27.54 -17.73
C PRO A 3 -6.34 -26.28 -16.99
N THR A 4 -7.20 -26.46 -15.99
CA THR A 4 -7.57 -25.42 -15.02
C THR A 4 -6.49 -25.27 -13.95
N SER A 5 -5.23 -25.06 -14.35
CA SER A 5 -4.22 -24.58 -13.40
C SER A 5 -4.40 -23.07 -13.27
N ARG A 6 -5.02 -22.62 -12.17
CA ARG A 6 -4.91 -21.21 -11.79
C ARG A 6 -3.42 -20.90 -11.69
N THR A 7 -2.94 -19.99 -12.52
CA THR A 7 -1.57 -19.49 -12.43
C THR A 7 -1.40 -18.90 -11.03
N GLU A 8 -0.63 -19.56 -10.18
CA GLU A 8 -0.38 -19.08 -8.83
C GLU A 8 0.39 -17.74 -8.90
N PRO A 9 0.07 -16.78 -8.01
CA PRO A 9 0.76 -15.50 -7.94
C PRO A 9 2.24 -15.74 -7.62
N LEU A 10 3.12 -14.97 -8.26
CA LEU A 10 4.55 -15.04 -8.00
C LEU A 10 4.89 -14.14 -6.80
N ILE A 11 5.45 -14.72 -5.75
CA ILE A 11 5.89 -13.97 -4.57
C ILE A 11 7.32 -13.47 -4.81
N MET A 12 7.48 -12.16 -4.80
CA MET A 12 8.77 -11.50 -4.87
C MET A 12 9.21 -11.11 -3.46
N GLY A 13 10.41 -11.51 -3.07
CA GLY A 13 11.00 -11.14 -1.78
C GLY A 13 12.51 -10.97 -1.90
N GLY A 14 13.06 -10.03 -1.14
CA GLY A 14 14.50 -9.81 -1.10
C GLY A 14 14.84 -8.33 -0.93
N SER A 15 16.14 -8.03 -0.91
CA SER A 15 16.59 -6.68 -1.12
C SER A 15 16.54 -6.42 -2.64
N PHE A 16 15.90 -5.32 -3.06
CA PHE A 16 15.90 -4.84 -4.45
C PHE A 16 16.83 -3.63 -4.67
N PRO A 17 18.02 -3.52 -4.02
CA PRO A 17 18.90 -2.40 -4.26
C PRO A 17 19.51 -2.55 -5.64
N ARG A 18 19.60 -1.45 -6.36
CA ARG A 18 20.43 -1.38 -7.55
C ARG A 18 21.89 -1.53 -7.18
N VAL A 19 22.72 -1.82 -8.18
CA VAL A 19 24.19 -1.90 -8.04
C VAL A 19 24.77 -0.58 -7.52
N ASP A 20 24.14 0.55 -7.86
CA ASP A 20 24.49 1.88 -7.39
C ASP A 20 23.92 2.22 -5.99
N GLY A 21 23.19 1.29 -5.36
CA GLY A 21 22.56 1.46 -4.05
C GLY A 21 21.26 2.27 -4.07
N ALA A 22 20.81 2.75 -5.24
CA ALA A 22 19.58 3.53 -5.32
C ALA A 22 18.35 2.66 -5.03
N VAL A 23 17.39 3.24 -4.30
CA VAL A 23 16.14 2.61 -3.90
C VAL A 23 14.99 3.58 -4.11
N HIS A 24 13.81 3.05 -4.43
CA HIS A 24 12.60 3.86 -4.44
C HIS A 24 12.08 4.02 -2.98
N PRO A 25 11.81 5.25 -2.49
CA PRO A 25 11.53 5.55 -1.06
C PRO A 25 10.38 4.77 -0.40
N HIS A 26 9.48 4.21 -1.21
CA HIS A 26 8.29 3.47 -0.77
C HIS A 26 8.16 2.09 -1.40
N HIS A 27 9.27 1.48 -1.83
CA HIS A 27 9.24 0.12 -2.35
C HIS A 27 9.15 -0.93 -1.22
N PRO A 28 8.22 -1.89 -1.29
CA PRO A 28 8.11 -2.91 -0.27
C PRO A 28 9.24 -3.93 -0.35
N ARG A 29 9.58 -4.54 0.80
CA ARG A 29 10.57 -5.64 0.88
C ARG A 29 10.08 -6.95 0.25
N SER A 30 8.78 -7.10 0.12
CA SER A 30 8.14 -8.21 -0.60
C SER A 30 6.79 -7.77 -1.18
N TYR A 31 6.44 -8.34 -2.33
CA TYR A 31 5.19 -8.08 -3.02
C TYR A 31 4.80 -9.26 -3.90
N GLU A 32 3.56 -9.28 -4.36
CA GLU A 32 3.00 -10.33 -5.22
C GLU A 32 2.81 -9.81 -6.65
N ILE A 33 3.15 -10.65 -7.64
CA ILE A 33 2.79 -10.44 -9.03
C ILE A 33 1.60 -11.36 -9.32
N GLY A 34 0.41 -10.77 -9.28
CA GLY A 34 -0.86 -11.46 -9.52
C GLY A 34 -1.30 -11.49 -10.98
N ASP A 35 -0.74 -10.62 -11.83
CA ASP A 35 -1.06 -10.62 -13.26
C ASP A 35 -0.36 -11.81 -13.96
N PRO A 36 -1.11 -12.69 -14.65
CA PRO A 36 -0.53 -13.88 -15.28
C PRO A 36 0.52 -13.56 -16.36
N ALA A 37 0.37 -12.45 -17.10
CA ALA A 37 1.32 -12.07 -18.13
C ALA A 37 2.62 -11.56 -17.50
N GLU A 38 2.54 -10.71 -16.47
CA GLU A 38 3.71 -10.26 -15.72
C GLU A 38 4.42 -11.44 -15.04
N ALA A 39 3.67 -12.39 -14.48
CA ALA A 39 4.25 -13.61 -13.89
C ALA A 39 4.93 -14.51 -14.94
N ALA A 40 4.40 -14.56 -16.16
CA ALA A 40 5.02 -15.28 -17.27
C ALA A 40 6.31 -14.59 -17.75
N GLU A 41 6.33 -13.25 -17.83
CA GLU A 41 7.54 -12.47 -18.16
C GLU A 41 8.68 -12.77 -17.17
N VAL A 42 8.36 -12.81 -15.87
CA VAL A 42 9.36 -13.16 -14.85
C VAL A 42 9.80 -14.60 -15.03
N ARG A 43 8.89 -15.58 -15.04
CA ARG A 43 9.26 -17.01 -15.17
C ARG A 43 10.10 -17.32 -16.41
N ALA A 44 9.86 -16.63 -17.54
CA ALA A 44 10.63 -16.80 -18.76
C ALA A 44 12.10 -16.37 -18.64
N LEU A 45 12.40 -15.43 -17.74
CA LEU A 45 13.74 -14.93 -17.47
C LEU A 45 14.34 -15.52 -16.19
N GLN A 46 13.58 -16.36 -15.48
CA GLN A 46 14.03 -16.95 -14.23
C GLN A 46 15.22 -17.86 -14.52
N PRO A 47 16.37 -17.63 -13.88
CA PRO A 47 17.50 -18.51 -14.04
C PRO A 47 17.08 -19.93 -13.65
N PRO A 48 17.48 -20.96 -14.41
CA PRO A 48 17.12 -22.33 -14.08
C PRO A 48 17.59 -22.62 -12.66
N HIS A 49 16.68 -23.12 -11.81
CA HIS A 49 17.09 -23.77 -10.58
C HIS A 49 18.05 -24.89 -10.98
N ARG A 50 19.28 -24.89 -10.45
CA ARG A 50 20.16 -26.04 -10.59
C ARG A 50 19.45 -27.21 -9.92
N GLU A 51 19.07 -28.21 -10.69
CA GLU A 51 18.59 -29.48 -10.14
C GLU A 51 19.67 -30.00 -9.18
N GLU A 52 19.31 -30.27 -7.94
CA GLU A 52 20.15 -31.03 -7.00
C GLU A 52 20.36 -32.43 -7.60
N GLY A 53 21.40 -32.60 -8.42
CA GLY A 53 21.61 -33.87 -9.13
C GLY A 53 22.61 -33.79 -10.27
N ALA A 54 23.86 -33.40 -9.98
CA ALA A 54 24.99 -33.80 -10.81
C ALA A 54 26.19 -34.02 -9.89
N ASP A 55 26.56 -35.30 -9.73
CA ASP A 55 27.86 -35.71 -9.19
C ASP A 55 28.97 -34.95 -9.92
N GLU A 56 29.63 -33.99 -9.27
CA GLU A 56 30.98 -33.56 -9.65
C GLU A 56 31.60 -32.67 -8.55
N PHE A 57 32.51 -33.29 -7.79
CA PHE A 57 33.57 -32.70 -6.96
C PHE A 57 33.21 -31.51 -6.04
N GLU A 58 32.88 -31.84 -4.79
CA GLU A 58 32.81 -30.89 -3.68
C GLU A 58 34.23 -30.48 -3.25
N CYS A 59 34.68 -29.30 -3.67
CA CYS A 59 35.91 -28.70 -3.14
C CYS A 59 35.64 -28.19 -1.72
N MET A 60 36.13 -28.89 -0.69
CA MET A 60 35.96 -28.54 0.73
C MET A 60 36.73 -27.28 1.19
N CYS A 61 37.06 -26.35 0.30
CA CYS A 61 37.96 -25.22 0.60
C CYS A 61 37.39 -23.83 0.26
N TRP A 62 36.23 -23.72 -0.37
CA TRP A 62 35.53 -22.43 -0.51
C TRP A 62 34.04 -22.63 -0.72
N GLU A 63 33.23 -21.80 -0.06
CA GLU A 63 31.79 -21.70 -0.25
C GLU A 63 31.46 -21.50 -1.73
N ASP A 64 31.05 -22.59 -2.39
CA ASP A 64 30.41 -22.54 -3.70
C ASP A 64 29.03 -21.89 -3.51
N SER A 65 29.04 -20.56 -3.41
CA SER A 65 27.85 -19.74 -3.55
C SER A 65 27.45 -19.82 -5.02
N GLY A 66 26.78 -20.92 -5.38
CA GLY A 66 26.28 -21.19 -6.72
C GLY A 66 25.73 -19.90 -7.32
N ARG A 67 26.52 -19.27 -8.20
CA ARG A 67 26.19 -17.96 -8.76
C ARG A 67 25.01 -18.19 -9.68
N VAL A 68 23.82 -17.94 -9.18
CA VAL A 68 22.62 -17.75 -9.98
C VAL A 68 23.00 -16.72 -11.04
N VAL A 69 23.09 -17.14 -12.31
CA VAL A 69 23.40 -16.22 -13.41
C VAL A 69 22.15 -15.38 -13.66
N VAL A 70 22.08 -14.24 -12.97
CA VAL A 70 21.02 -13.28 -13.16
C VAL A 70 21.29 -12.51 -14.45
N THR A 71 20.36 -12.57 -15.41
CA THR A 71 20.50 -11.84 -16.68
C THR A 71 20.26 -10.33 -16.48
N PRO A 72 20.89 -9.46 -17.29
CA PRO A 72 20.61 -8.02 -17.25
C PRO A 72 19.12 -7.70 -17.44
N GLU A 73 18.42 -8.47 -18.25
CA GLU A 73 16.98 -8.35 -18.49
C GLU A 73 16.17 -8.67 -17.23
N TRP A 74 16.52 -9.74 -16.50
CA TRP A 74 15.88 -10.08 -15.23
C TRP A 74 16.07 -8.96 -14.19
N ILE A 75 17.29 -8.43 -14.08
CA ILE A 75 17.60 -7.31 -13.17
C ILE A 75 16.76 -6.10 -13.55
N ARG A 76 16.72 -5.71 -14.82
CA ARG A 76 15.93 -4.58 -15.31
C ARG A 76 14.42 -4.76 -15.10
N LEU A 77 13.90 -5.98 -15.27
CA LEU A 77 12.47 -6.27 -15.13
C LEU A 77 11.97 -6.08 -13.68
N LEU A 78 12.82 -6.42 -12.71
CA LEU A 78 12.49 -6.36 -11.28
C LEU A 78 13.04 -5.13 -10.57
N ASP A 79 13.89 -4.34 -11.23
CA ASP A 79 14.43 -3.10 -10.71
C ASP A 79 13.29 -2.10 -10.40
N PRO A 80 13.14 -1.68 -9.13
CA PRO A 80 12.11 -0.73 -8.73
C PRO A 80 12.17 0.62 -9.44
N LEU A 81 13.34 1.04 -9.93
CA LEU A 81 13.57 2.34 -10.58
C LEU A 81 13.63 2.24 -12.11
N SER A 82 13.56 1.03 -12.67
CA SER A 82 13.44 0.83 -14.11
C SER A 82 12.04 1.24 -14.58
N PRO A 83 11.90 2.19 -15.53
CA PRO A 83 10.60 2.68 -15.98
C PRO A 83 9.73 1.59 -16.63
N ASP A 84 10.38 0.60 -17.26
CA ASP A 84 9.70 -0.54 -17.89
C ASP A 84 9.56 -1.75 -16.96
N GLY A 85 10.14 -1.67 -15.76
CA GLY A 85 10.10 -2.74 -14.76
C GLY A 85 8.69 -2.95 -14.20
N ILE A 86 8.40 -4.17 -13.78
CA ILE A 86 7.10 -4.54 -13.19
C ILE A 86 6.72 -3.62 -12.02
N PRO A 87 7.64 -3.28 -11.08
CA PRO A 87 7.31 -2.34 -10.02
C PRO A 87 6.85 -0.96 -10.52
N ALA A 88 7.47 -0.42 -11.58
CA ALA A 88 7.08 0.87 -12.14
C ALA A 88 5.71 0.78 -12.83
N ARG A 89 5.42 -0.31 -13.55
CA ARG A 89 4.09 -0.57 -14.12
C ARG A 89 3.00 -0.61 -13.04
N HIS A 90 3.26 -1.28 -11.92
CA HIS A 90 2.34 -1.32 -10.78
C HIS A 90 2.02 0.07 -10.23
N ARG A 91 3.05 0.92 -10.05
CA ARG A 91 2.88 2.29 -9.56
C ARG A 91 2.14 3.17 -10.57
N ALA A 92 2.44 3.04 -11.86
CA ALA A 92 1.73 3.73 -12.93
C ALA A 92 0.24 3.35 -12.96
N ARG A 93 -0.11 2.06 -12.81
CA ARG A 93 -1.51 1.61 -12.70
C ARG A 93 -2.22 2.26 -11.52
N TRP A 94 -1.58 2.31 -10.35
CA TRP A 94 -2.13 2.96 -9.17
C TRP A 94 -2.34 4.46 -9.37
N ALA A 95 -1.36 5.16 -9.93
CA ALA A 95 -1.46 6.60 -10.20
C ALA A 95 -2.57 6.93 -11.22
N ALA A 96 -2.69 6.13 -12.29
CA ALA A 96 -3.76 6.28 -13.28
C ALA A 96 -5.16 6.12 -12.67
N ALA A 97 -5.30 5.20 -11.69
CA ALA A 97 -6.54 4.97 -10.95
C ALA A 97 -6.86 6.04 -9.90
N ALA A 98 -5.97 7.01 -9.65
CA ALA A 98 -6.23 8.09 -8.70
C ALA A 98 -7.40 8.99 -9.17
N PRO A 99 -8.22 9.51 -8.26
CA PRO A 99 -9.21 10.54 -8.57
C PRO A 99 -8.57 11.74 -9.30
N ALA A 100 -9.30 12.41 -10.19
CA ALA A 100 -8.74 13.44 -11.08
C ALA A 100 -7.94 14.54 -10.33
N GLY A 101 -8.45 15.05 -9.21
CA GLY A 101 -7.77 16.06 -8.40
C GLY A 101 -6.54 15.57 -7.62
N LEU A 102 -6.31 14.24 -7.58
CA LEU A 102 -5.19 13.60 -6.89
C LEU A 102 -4.16 12.98 -7.87
N ARG A 103 -4.43 13.04 -9.18
CA ARG A 103 -3.63 12.32 -10.18
C ARG A 103 -2.18 12.81 -10.25
N ALA A 104 -1.97 14.12 -10.34
CA ALA A 104 -0.62 14.69 -10.36
C ALA A 104 0.19 14.33 -9.11
N TYR A 105 -0.44 14.37 -7.92
CA TYR A 105 0.17 13.94 -6.67
C TYR A 105 0.54 12.44 -6.69
N ALA A 106 -0.35 11.59 -7.20
CA ALA A 106 -0.10 10.15 -7.29
C ALA A 106 1.00 9.83 -8.31
N GLU A 107 1.05 10.53 -9.44
CA GLU A 107 2.10 10.40 -10.46
C GLU A 107 3.47 10.79 -9.92
N ALA A 108 3.56 11.89 -9.17
CA ALA A 108 4.80 12.32 -8.53
C ALA A 108 5.31 11.29 -7.51
N LEU A 109 4.43 10.76 -6.64
CA LEU A 109 4.79 9.66 -5.74
C LEU A 109 5.20 8.38 -6.47
N ALA A 110 4.54 8.05 -7.58
CA ALA A 110 4.86 6.88 -8.40
C ALA A 110 6.24 7.01 -9.08
N ALA A 111 6.67 8.24 -9.36
CA ALA A 111 8.00 8.57 -9.87
C ALA A 111 9.09 8.57 -8.78
N GLY A 112 8.71 8.48 -7.50
CA GLY A 112 9.65 8.44 -6.38
C GLY A 112 9.93 9.79 -5.72
N GLU A 113 9.12 10.81 -6.01
CA GLU A 113 9.21 12.09 -5.29
C GLU A 113 8.78 11.90 -3.83
N GLU A 114 9.67 12.25 -2.89
CA GLU A 114 9.38 12.09 -1.46
C GLU A 114 8.42 13.16 -0.93
N GLU A 115 8.46 14.38 -1.45
CA GLU A 115 7.66 15.52 -0.97
C GLU A 115 6.95 16.24 -2.12
N PRO A 116 6.02 15.56 -2.82
CA PRO A 116 5.28 16.19 -3.90
C PRO A 116 4.32 17.26 -3.39
N ASP A 117 4.04 18.24 -4.24
CA ASP A 117 3.09 19.31 -3.96
C ASP A 117 1.72 18.77 -3.54
N LEU A 118 1.19 19.31 -2.44
CA LEU A 118 -0.11 18.90 -1.93
C LEU A 118 -1.23 19.40 -2.86
N PRO A 119 -2.16 18.52 -3.27
CA PRO A 119 -3.29 18.90 -4.10
C PRO A 119 -4.21 19.89 -3.36
N ARG A 120 -4.66 20.94 -4.05
CA ARG A 120 -5.53 21.97 -3.48
C ARG A 120 -6.99 21.72 -3.83
N GLY A 121 -7.88 21.97 -2.88
CA GLY A 121 -9.33 21.93 -3.11
C GLY A 121 -9.93 20.53 -3.26
N VAL A 122 -9.20 19.46 -2.94
CA VAL A 122 -9.73 18.10 -2.97
C VAL A 122 -10.46 17.81 -1.65
N PRO A 123 -11.75 17.44 -1.67
CA PRO A 123 -12.46 17.06 -0.45
C PRO A 123 -11.82 15.84 0.22
N LEU A 124 -11.65 15.86 1.54
CA LEU A 124 -11.05 14.75 2.28
C LEU A 124 -11.85 13.44 2.16
N GLY A 125 -13.16 13.52 1.91
CA GLY A 125 -14.00 12.35 1.59
C GLY A 125 -13.51 11.60 0.35
N VAL A 126 -13.06 12.32 -0.68
CA VAL A 126 -12.47 11.71 -1.90
C VAL A 126 -11.18 10.97 -1.56
N VAL A 127 -10.36 11.53 -0.67
CA VAL A 127 -9.12 10.89 -0.20
C VAL A 127 -9.44 9.63 0.61
N PHE A 128 -10.45 9.66 1.47
CA PHE A 128 -10.94 8.48 2.17
C PHE A 128 -11.44 7.40 1.21
N SER A 129 -12.29 7.74 0.25
CA SER A 129 -12.81 6.78 -0.73
C SER A 129 -11.69 6.17 -1.58
N TRP A 130 -10.67 6.95 -1.94
CA TRP A 130 -9.49 6.43 -2.64
C TRP A 130 -8.68 5.45 -1.78
N MET A 131 -8.46 5.77 -0.49
CA MET A 131 -7.77 4.87 0.45
C MET A 131 -8.52 3.56 0.69
N GLY A 132 -9.84 3.61 0.75
CA GLY A 132 -10.69 2.46 1.02
C GLY A 132 -11.13 1.69 -0.23
N ALA A 133 -10.78 2.16 -1.42
CA ALA A 133 -11.10 1.48 -2.67
C ALA A 133 -10.48 0.08 -2.70
N VAL A 134 -11.28 -0.91 -3.13
CA VAL A 134 -10.79 -2.28 -3.30
C VAL A 134 -9.86 -2.32 -4.51
N ARG A 135 -8.60 -2.70 -4.27
CA ARG A 135 -7.62 -2.91 -5.33
C ARG A 135 -7.82 -4.29 -5.96
N LYS A 136 -7.58 -4.39 -7.27
CA LYS A 136 -7.54 -5.65 -7.99
C LYS A 136 -6.34 -6.51 -7.53
N GLU A 137 -5.17 -5.90 -7.38
CA GLU A 137 -3.96 -6.52 -6.84
C GLU A 137 -3.52 -5.82 -5.53
N PRO A 138 -3.99 -6.26 -4.35
CA PRO A 138 -3.78 -5.55 -3.08
C PRO A 138 -2.36 -5.63 -2.52
N ARG A 139 -1.52 -6.55 -3.00
CA ARG A 139 -0.14 -6.78 -2.53
C ARG A 139 0.92 -6.55 -3.62
N ASP A 140 0.56 -5.87 -4.71
CA ASP A 140 1.52 -5.51 -5.77
C ASP A 140 2.58 -4.50 -5.29
N ALA A 141 3.64 -4.27 -6.06
CA ALA A 141 4.73 -3.35 -5.66
C ALA A 141 4.31 -1.90 -5.31
N ALA A 142 3.09 -1.47 -5.65
CA ALA A 142 2.56 -0.15 -5.31
C ALA A 142 1.73 -0.15 -4.02
N TRP A 143 1.57 -1.30 -3.34
CA TRP A 143 0.69 -1.43 -2.18
C TRP A 143 1.05 -0.47 -1.02
N LEU A 144 2.35 -0.26 -0.75
CA LEU A 144 2.79 0.70 0.28
C LEU A 144 2.45 2.15 -0.09
N LEU A 145 2.60 2.54 -1.37
CA LEU A 145 2.20 3.87 -1.84
C LEU A 145 0.69 4.08 -1.71
N ALA A 146 -0.09 3.04 -1.99
CA ALA A 146 -1.54 3.08 -1.86
C ALA A 146 -2.02 3.34 -0.43
N GLU A 147 -1.21 2.96 0.56
CA GLU A 147 -1.46 3.25 1.96
C GLU A 147 -0.91 4.63 2.36
N ARG A 148 0.39 4.86 2.11
CA ARG A 148 1.11 6.06 2.57
C ARG A 148 0.68 7.33 1.86
N GLY A 149 0.44 7.27 0.55
CA GLY A 149 0.05 8.42 -0.27
C GLY A 149 -1.20 9.11 0.25
N PRO A 150 -2.35 8.41 0.36
CA PRO A 150 -3.56 8.98 0.92
C PRO A 150 -3.44 9.34 2.42
N GLN A 151 -2.71 8.55 3.21
CA GLN A 151 -2.49 8.84 4.64
C GLN A 151 -1.83 10.21 4.84
N ARG A 152 -0.82 10.57 4.05
CA ARG A 152 -0.13 11.87 4.16
C ARG A 152 -1.05 13.06 3.91
N LEU A 153 -1.98 12.95 2.96
CA LEU A 153 -2.98 13.99 2.68
C LEU A 153 -3.91 14.21 3.89
N LEU A 154 -4.27 13.14 4.59
CA LEU A 154 -5.14 13.19 5.78
C LEU A 154 -4.37 13.59 7.05
N ALA A 155 -3.05 13.32 7.10
CA ALA A 155 -2.17 13.64 8.20
C ALA A 155 -2.05 15.15 8.49
N GLY A 156 -2.26 15.99 7.48
CA GLY A 156 -2.26 17.45 7.65
C GLY A 156 -3.58 18.04 8.14
N ALA A 157 -4.70 17.29 8.04
CA ALA A 157 -6.03 17.83 8.26
C ALA A 157 -6.41 17.97 9.74
N ALA A 158 -7.24 19.00 10.02
CA ALA A 158 -7.83 19.19 11.34
C ALA A 158 -8.83 18.07 11.66
N THR A 159 -8.93 17.72 12.95
CA THR A 159 -9.79 16.61 13.38
C THR A 159 -11.27 16.83 13.05
N ASP A 160 -11.73 18.09 13.09
CA ASP A 160 -13.11 18.44 12.77
C ASP A 160 -13.41 18.30 11.26
N GLU A 161 -12.43 18.63 10.40
CA GLU A 161 -12.53 18.43 8.95
C GLU A 161 -12.57 16.94 8.61
N LEU A 162 -11.72 16.13 9.26
CA LEU A 162 -11.74 14.67 9.13
C LEU A 162 -13.08 14.11 9.59
N ALA A 163 -13.61 14.58 10.72
CA ALA A 163 -14.89 14.14 11.25
C ALA A 163 -16.07 14.55 10.35
N TRP A 164 -16.01 15.73 9.72
CA TRP A 164 -16.97 16.14 8.71
C TRP A 164 -16.91 15.25 7.47
N ALA A 165 -15.71 15.00 6.94
CA ALA A 165 -15.53 14.13 5.77
C ALA A 165 -16.02 12.70 5.98
N VAL A 166 -15.89 12.14 7.19
CA VAL A 166 -16.47 10.81 7.53
C VAL A 166 -17.99 10.77 7.35
N ARG A 167 -18.70 11.89 7.58
CA ARG A 167 -20.16 11.95 7.47
C ARG A 167 -20.63 12.00 6.02
N GLU A 168 -19.82 12.60 5.15
CA GLU A 168 -20.13 12.84 3.74
C GLU A 168 -19.65 11.72 2.80
N THR A 169 -18.93 10.73 3.34
CA THR A 169 -18.28 9.71 2.53
C THR A 169 -19.14 8.47 2.34
N ASP A 170 -18.92 7.78 1.23
CA ASP A 170 -19.56 6.51 0.91
C ASP A 170 -18.97 5.32 1.70
N ARG A 171 -19.43 4.10 1.41
CA ARG A 171 -18.94 2.88 2.07
C ARG A 171 -17.43 2.67 1.87
N ALA A 172 -16.91 2.93 0.68
CA ALA A 172 -15.48 2.84 0.42
C ALA A 172 -14.71 3.86 1.25
N GLY A 173 -15.23 5.09 1.36
CA GLY A 173 -14.60 6.08 2.22
C GLY A 173 -14.73 5.79 3.71
N LEU A 174 -15.78 5.13 4.18
CA LEU A 174 -15.83 4.65 5.57
C LEU A 174 -14.77 3.58 5.84
N GLU A 175 -14.51 2.70 4.87
CA GLU A 175 -13.41 1.74 4.94
C GLU A 175 -12.05 2.46 5.01
N GLY A 176 -11.82 3.44 4.14
CA GLY A 176 -10.60 4.26 4.17
C GLY A 176 -10.46 5.07 5.45
N ALA A 177 -11.55 5.64 5.95
CA ALA A 177 -11.57 6.37 7.21
C ALA A 177 -11.20 5.47 8.39
N VAL A 178 -11.79 4.27 8.50
CA VAL A 178 -11.40 3.32 9.55
C VAL A 178 -9.90 3.04 9.49
N ARG A 179 -9.35 2.75 8.31
CA ARG A 179 -7.90 2.52 8.12
C ARG A 179 -7.06 3.72 8.57
N PHE A 180 -7.46 4.93 8.24
CA PHE A 180 -6.76 6.13 8.69
C PHE A 180 -6.84 6.32 10.22
N PHE A 181 -8.03 6.20 10.82
CA PHE A 181 -8.21 6.44 12.26
C PHE A 181 -7.54 5.39 13.16
N VAL A 182 -7.24 4.18 12.63
CA VAL A 182 -6.42 3.17 13.34
C VAL A 182 -4.93 3.30 13.08
N SER A 183 -4.53 4.04 12.05
CA SER A 183 -3.12 4.20 11.68
C SER A 183 -2.30 4.87 12.80
N GLU A 184 -1.00 4.61 12.79
CA GLU A 184 -0.06 5.27 13.71
C GLU A 184 -0.11 6.80 13.56
N GLU A 185 -0.30 7.29 12.34
CA GLU A 185 -0.35 8.71 12.02
C GLU A 185 -1.45 9.45 12.80
N PHE A 186 -2.65 8.87 12.90
CA PHE A 186 -3.70 9.45 13.71
C PHE A 186 -3.53 9.13 15.20
N THR A 187 -3.18 7.89 15.54
CA THR A 187 -3.20 7.42 16.93
C THR A 187 -2.10 8.03 17.80
N THR A 188 -0.98 8.46 17.21
CA THR A 188 0.11 9.16 17.90
C THR A 188 -0.19 10.64 18.18
N ARG A 189 -1.25 11.20 17.59
CA ARG A 189 -1.64 12.61 17.82
C ARG A 189 -1.99 12.89 19.29
N HIS A 190 -1.75 14.13 19.71
CA HIS A 190 -2.12 14.63 21.04
C HIS A 190 -3.62 14.39 21.33
N PRO A 191 -4.02 13.99 22.55
CA PRO A 191 -5.42 13.64 22.87
C PRO A 191 -6.48 14.66 22.44
N LYS A 192 -6.19 15.97 22.55
CA LYS A 192 -7.10 17.03 22.08
C LYS A 192 -7.38 16.95 20.56
N ARG A 193 -6.38 16.56 19.77
CA ARG A 193 -6.46 16.36 18.31
C ARG A 193 -7.01 14.98 17.92
N ARG A 194 -7.37 14.13 18.88
CA ARG A 194 -8.04 12.83 18.62
C ARG A 194 -9.53 12.83 18.97
N ARG A 195 -10.07 13.99 19.35
CA ARG A 195 -11.47 14.12 19.73
C ARG A 195 -12.33 14.19 18.47
N VAL A 196 -13.26 13.25 18.35
CA VAL A 196 -14.17 13.15 17.22
C VAL A 196 -15.60 13.27 17.77
N GLY A 197 -16.46 13.96 17.03
CA GLY A 197 -17.88 14.08 17.38
C GLY A 197 -18.59 12.73 17.38
N ASP A 198 -19.61 12.59 18.22
CA ASP A 198 -20.30 11.30 18.46
C ASP A 198 -20.85 10.67 17.17
N THR A 199 -21.40 11.47 16.24
CA THR A 199 -21.92 10.96 14.97
C THR A 199 -20.85 10.25 14.15
N SER A 200 -19.71 10.92 13.92
CA SER A 200 -18.62 10.35 13.11
C SER A 200 -17.97 9.17 13.82
N ARG A 201 -17.84 9.24 15.16
CA ARG A 201 -17.36 8.13 15.97
C ARG A 201 -18.27 6.90 15.84
N ASP A 202 -19.57 7.09 15.94
CA ASP A 202 -20.53 5.98 15.87
C ASP A 202 -20.60 5.36 14.47
N LEU A 203 -20.45 6.16 13.41
CA LEU A 203 -20.30 5.66 12.03
C LEU A 203 -19.08 4.76 11.90
N LEU A 204 -17.91 5.22 12.37
CA LEU A 204 -16.66 4.45 12.33
C LEU A 204 -16.75 3.15 13.12
N LEU A 205 -17.27 3.19 14.35
CA LEU A 205 -17.41 2.01 15.21
C LEU A 205 -18.42 1.00 14.63
N ARG A 206 -19.53 1.48 14.06
CA ARG A 206 -20.52 0.62 13.41
C ARG A 206 -19.91 -0.06 12.19
N HIS A 207 -19.23 0.70 11.33
CA HIS A 207 -18.58 0.15 10.13
C HIS A 207 -17.50 -0.88 10.51
N ALA A 208 -16.65 -0.56 11.49
CA ALA A 208 -15.60 -1.47 11.96
C ALA A 208 -16.17 -2.77 12.54
N ARG A 209 -17.26 -2.73 13.32
CA ARG A 209 -17.91 -3.95 13.84
C ARG A 209 -18.31 -4.92 12.73
N SER A 210 -18.82 -4.40 11.61
CA SER A 210 -19.32 -5.23 10.51
C SER A 210 -18.22 -5.68 9.54
N HIS A 211 -17.17 -4.89 9.34
CA HIS A 211 -16.22 -5.11 8.24
C HIS A 211 -14.76 -5.28 8.69
N ARG A 212 -14.40 -4.79 9.87
CA ARG A 212 -13.04 -4.79 10.41
C ARG A 212 -13.03 -5.02 11.92
N PRO A 213 -13.62 -6.12 12.43
CA PRO A 213 -13.77 -6.34 13.87
C PRO A 213 -12.43 -6.34 14.62
N GLN A 214 -11.33 -6.73 13.97
CA GLN A 214 -9.98 -6.69 14.51
C GLN A 214 -9.49 -5.28 14.87
N ASP A 215 -10.01 -4.26 14.20
CA ASP A 215 -9.60 -2.86 14.34
C ASP A 215 -10.43 -2.10 15.41
N LEU A 216 -11.55 -2.69 15.82
CA LEU A 216 -12.49 -2.10 16.78
C LEU A 216 -11.84 -1.75 18.13
N PRO A 217 -11.01 -2.60 18.77
CA PRO A 217 -10.39 -2.28 20.06
C PRO A 217 -9.42 -1.09 19.98
N VAL A 218 -8.82 -0.84 18.82
CA VAL A 218 -7.95 0.33 18.60
C VAL A 218 -8.82 1.58 18.51
N LEU A 219 -9.87 1.56 17.70
CA LEU A 219 -10.80 2.69 17.56
C LEU A 219 -11.45 3.07 18.88
N GLU A 220 -12.00 2.11 19.64
CA GLU A 220 -12.72 2.38 20.88
C GLU A 220 -11.84 3.04 21.95
N ARG A 221 -10.56 2.66 22.00
CA ARG A 221 -9.56 3.19 22.94
C ARG A 221 -9.00 4.56 22.52
N ARG A 222 -8.91 4.85 21.22
CA ARG A 222 -8.15 5.99 20.68
C ARG A 222 -9.04 7.14 20.20
N LEU A 223 -10.25 6.85 19.73
CA LEU A 223 -11.26 7.86 19.37
C LEU A 223 -11.92 8.43 20.63
N LEU A 224 -11.37 9.53 21.12
CA LEU A 224 -11.91 10.24 22.27
C LEU A 224 -13.15 11.04 21.86
N ARG A 225 -14.13 11.16 22.74
CA ARG A 225 -15.30 12.01 22.50
C ARG A 225 -14.96 13.50 22.62
N ALA A 226 -15.57 14.31 21.77
CA ALA A 226 -15.57 15.77 21.91
C ALA A 226 -16.28 16.17 23.24
N PRO A 227 -15.85 17.28 23.88
CA PRO A 227 -16.38 17.68 25.19
C PRO A 227 -17.85 18.13 25.13
N GLU A 228 -18.28 18.74 24.03
CA GLU A 228 -19.65 19.22 23.80
C GLU A 228 -20.67 18.07 23.82
N ASP A 229 -20.25 16.88 23.40
CA ASP A 229 -21.11 15.69 23.35
C ASP A 229 -21.31 15.01 24.71
N ARG A 230 -20.47 15.32 25.73
CA ARG A 230 -20.60 14.69 27.06
C ARG A 230 -21.83 15.16 27.83
N VAL A 231 -22.39 16.33 27.49
CA VAL A 231 -23.48 16.97 28.26
C VAL A 231 -24.87 16.43 27.88
N ARG A 232 -25.00 15.70 26.77
CA ARG A 232 -26.31 15.26 26.24
C ARG A 232 -26.81 13.88 26.69
N ARG A 233 -26.17 13.27 27.69
CA ARG A 233 -26.69 12.06 28.35
C ARG A 233 -27.08 12.40 29.79
N SER A 234 -28.30 12.89 29.96
CA SER A 234 -29.02 12.94 31.24
C SER A 234 -30.49 12.68 30.94
#